data_AF-A0AAU0STL9-F1
#
_entry.id   AF-A0AAU0STL9-F1
#
_cell.length_a   1.000
_cell.length_b   1.000
_cell.length_c   1.000
_cell.angle_alpha   90.00
_cell.angle_beta   90.00
_cell.angle_gamma   90.00
#
_symmetry.space_group_name_H-M   'P 1'
#
loop_
_entity.id
_entity.type
_entity.pdbx_description
1 polymer ?
#
loop_
_entity_poly.entity_id
_entity_poly.type
_entity_poly.pdbx_seq_one_letter_code
_entity_poly.pdbx_strand_id
1 'polypeptide(L)'
;MAITGGGGTGATATAIIADGSVTGINITSPGTGYTSAPTVAFTGGAGSGATATAELGDGDDFILPPTRTWFVFDGYVSDFPFDFAANTVVTTAATIQRSGGSAWIRKTT
;
A
#
# COMPACT_ATOMS: atom_id res chain seq x y z
N MET A 1 -12.70 17.45 11.08
CA MET A 1 -12.09 16.77 9.91
C MET A 1 -13.12 15.82 9.32
N ALA A 2 -13.12 15.65 8.01
CA ALA A 2 -13.92 14.66 7.29
C ALA A 2 -13.02 13.79 6.42
N ILE A 3 -13.26 12.48 6.45
CA ILE A 3 -12.63 11.49 5.56
C ILE A 3 -13.76 10.86 4.75
N THR A 4 -13.78 11.07 3.44
CA THR A 4 -14.87 10.65 2.56
C THR A 4 -14.35 10.06 1.25
N GLY A 5 -15.21 9.35 0.50
CA GLY A 5 -14.82 8.71 -0.75
C GLY A 5 -14.00 7.43 -0.54
N GLY A 6 -13.31 6.97 -1.57
CA GLY A 6 -12.47 5.77 -1.51
C GLY A 6 -13.22 4.44 -1.44
N GLY A 7 -14.56 4.44 -1.46
CA GLY A 7 -15.40 3.24 -1.33
C GLY A 7 -15.55 2.68 0.09
N GLY A 8 -14.72 3.13 1.04
CA GLY A 8 -14.75 2.70 2.43
C GLY A 8 -15.68 3.53 3.33
N THR A 9 -15.85 3.09 4.57
CA THR A 9 -16.71 3.74 5.57
C THR A 9 -16.10 3.71 6.97
N GLY A 10 -16.55 4.62 7.85
CA GLY A 10 -16.25 4.57 9.28
C GLY A 10 -14.90 5.14 9.72
N ALA A 11 -14.13 5.76 8.83
CA ALA A 11 -12.92 6.47 9.22
C ALA A 11 -13.24 7.76 9.97
N THR A 12 -12.55 7.97 11.09
CA THR A 12 -12.58 9.22 11.86
C THR A 12 -11.17 9.60 12.28
N ALA A 13 -10.90 10.90 12.32
CA ALA A 13 -9.60 11.43 12.70
C ALA A 13 -9.71 12.86 13.23
N THR A 14 -8.73 13.26 14.05
CA THR A 14 -8.58 14.62 14.57
C THR A 14 -7.26 15.23 14.11
N ALA A 15 -7.24 16.53 13.86
CA ALA A 15 -6.01 17.24 13.54
C ALA A 15 -5.26 17.54 14.85
N ILE A 16 -3.95 17.36 14.83
CA ILE A 16 -3.05 17.83 15.88
C ILE A 16 -2.60 19.23 15.48
N ILE A 17 -2.83 20.20 16.37
CA ILE A 17 -2.51 21.61 16.13
C ILE A 17 -1.48 22.05 17.16
N ALA A 18 -0.36 22.59 16.69
CA ALA A 18 0.62 23.28 17.51
C ALA A 18 1.00 24.59 16.82
N ASP A 19 1.12 25.66 17.61
CA ASP A 19 1.51 27.00 17.14
C ASP A 19 0.68 27.51 15.94
N GLY A 20 -0.63 27.22 15.95
CA GLY A 20 -1.57 27.64 14.91
C GLY A 20 -1.48 26.85 13.60
N SER A 21 -0.66 25.80 13.53
CA SER A 21 -0.45 24.96 12.35
C SER A 21 -0.87 23.51 12.58
N VAL A 22 -1.32 22.83 11.53
CA VAL A 22 -1.54 21.38 11.59
C VAL A 22 -0.18 20.68 11.57
N THR A 23 0.16 20.00 12.65
CA THR A 23 1.43 19.28 12.81
C THR A 23 1.28 17.76 12.70
N GLY A 24 0.04 17.26 12.67
CA GLY A 24 -0.22 15.84 12.48
C GLY A 24 -1.71 15.54 12.37
N ILE A 25 -2.00 14.27 12.07
CA ILE A 25 -3.34 13.72 12.02
C ILE A 25 -3.37 12.51 12.95
N ASN A 26 -4.26 12.52 13.94
CA ASN A 26 -4.52 11.40 14.81
C ASN A 26 -5.74 10.63 14.29
N ILE A 27 -5.52 9.42 13.76
CA ILE A 27 -6.59 8.54 13.29
C ILE A 27 -7.25 7.88 14.51
N THR A 28 -8.53 8.18 14.75
CA THR A 28 -9.31 7.63 15.88
C THR A 28 -10.05 6.34 15.48
N SER A 29 -10.42 6.22 14.21
CA SER A 29 -10.90 4.98 13.61
C SER A 29 -10.38 4.93 12.17
N PRO A 30 -9.71 3.84 11.75
CA PRO A 30 -9.22 3.73 10.38
C PRO A 30 -10.35 3.48 9.36
N GLY A 31 -11.54 3.07 9.81
CA GLY A 31 -12.60 2.62 8.92
C GLY A 31 -12.28 1.28 8.24
N THR A 32 -13.10 0.88 7.27
CA THR A 32 -12.94 -0.37 6.50
C THR A 32 -13.47 -0.23 5.07
N GLY A 33 -12.99 -1.11 4.17
CA GLY A 33 -13.55 -1.28 2.83
C GLY A 33 -13.06 -0.30 1.76
N TYR A 34 -11.95 0.40 1.97
CA TYR A 34 -11.38 1.29 0.97
C TYR A 34 -10.85 0.51 -0.24
N THR A 35 -11.29 0.89 -1.44
CA THR A 35 -10.86 0.36 -2.75
C THR A 35 -10.17 1.41 -3.62
N SER A 36 -10.16 2.65 -3.14
CA SER A 36 -9.32 3.74 -3.65
C SER A 36 -8.99 4.70 -2.50
N ALA A 37 -8.01 5.58 -2.69
CA ALA A 37 -7.64 6.56 -1.68
C ALA A 37 -8.83 7.47 -1.31
N PRO A 38 -9.14 7.66 -0.01
CA PRO A 38 -10.17 8.61 0.41
C PRO A 38 -9.67 10.06 0.30
N THR A 39 -10.61 11.01 0.28
CA THR A 39 -10.33 12.44 0.41
C THR A 39 -10.30 12.82 1.88
N VAL A 40 -9.27 13.57 2.29
CA VAL A 40 -9.13 14.11 3.65
C VAL A 40 -9.36 15.62 3.61
N ALA A 41 -10.35 16.10 4.37
CA ALA A 41 -10.65 17.51 4.51
C ALA A 41 -10.56 17.96 5.96
N PHE A 42 -9.75 18.99 6.22
CA PHE A 42 -9.79 19.71 7.49
C PHE A 42 -11.07 20.53 7.55
N THR A 43 -11.87 20.34 8.61
CA THR A 43 -13.14 21.03 8.83
C THR A 43 -13.16 21.61 10.24
N GLY A 44 -13.69 22.82 10.38
CA GLY A 44 -13.68 23.59 11.63
C GLY A 44 -12.38 24.40 11.84
N GLY A 45 -12.37 25.22 12.90
CA GLY A 45 -11.28 26.17 13.18
C GLY A 45 -11.35 27.44 12.30
N ALA A 46 -10.50 28.43 12.60
CA ALA A 46 -10.37 29.67 11.82
C ALA A 46 -9.16 29.66 10.86
N GLY A 47 -8.43 28.54 10.79
CA GLY A 47 -7.25 28.38 9.93
C GLY A 47 -7.62 28.06 8.49
N SER A 48 -6.70 28.33 7.56
CA SER A 48 -6.84 28.00 6.13
C SER A 48 -5.49 27.50 5.56
N GLY A 49 -5.53 26.84 4.41
CA GLY A 49 -4.32 26.42 3.67
C GLY A 49 -3.74 25.05 4.06
N ALA A 50 -4.27 24.37 5.07
CA ALA A 50 -3.85 23.01 5.39
C ALA A 50 -4.40 22.01 4.35
N THR A 51 -3.51 21.19 3.79
CA THR A 51 -3.84 20.12 2.84
C THR A 51 -3.36 18.78 3.37
N ALA A 52 -4.11 17.71 3.09
CA ALA A 52 -3.71 16.35 3.40
C ALA A 52 -4.00 15.44 2.21
N THR A 53 -3.07 14.54 1.92
CA THR A 53 -3.21 13.47 0.93
C THR A 53 -3.31 12.15 1.67
N ALA A 54 -4.29 11.34 1.32
CA ALA A 54 -4.33 9.94 1.71
C ALA A 54 -3.92 9.09 0.51
N GLU A 55 -3.20 8.01 0.79
CA GLU A 55 -2.81 7.01 -0.19
C GLU A 55 -3.41 5.68 0.26
N LEU A 56 -3.95 4.91 -0.68
CA LEU A 56 -4.33 3.53 -0.42
C LEU A 56 -3.07 2.69 -0.60
N GLY A 57 -2.53 2.16 0.50
CA GLY A 57 -1.49 1.15 0.42
C GLY A 57 -2.11 -0.17 0.02
N ASP A 58 -1.68 -0.75 -1.09
CA ASP A 58 -2.14 -2.06 -1.58
C ASP A 58 -1.67 -3.23 -0.69
N GLY A 59 -0.96 -2.96 0.40
CA GLY A 59 -0.36 -3.95 1.29
C GLY A 59 0.91 -4.59 0.71
N ASP A 60 1.17 -4.40 -0.58
CA ASP A 60 2.34 -4.91 -1.27
C ASP A 60 3.47 -3.88 -1.23
N ASP A 61 4.59 -4.24 -0.60
CA ASP A 61 5.83 -3.45 -0.58
C ASP A 61 6.48 -3.33 -2.00
N PHE A 62 5.90 -4.00 -3.00
CA PHE A 62 6.35 -3.98 -4.39
C PHE A 62 5.29 -3.41 -5.34
N ILE A 63 5.42 -2.12 -5.64
CA ILE A 63 4.65 -1.47 -6.72
C ILE A 63 5.10 -2.05 -8.06
N LEU A 64 4.16 -2.49 -8.90
CA LEU A 64 4.43 -3.03 -10.24
C LEU A 64 4.58 -1.91 -11.29
N PRO A 65 5.78 -1.68 -11.88
CA PRO A 65 5.95 -0.70 -12.95
C PRO A 65 5.00 -0.92 -14.13
N PRO A 66 4.27 0.11 -14.61
CA PRO A 66 3.28 -0.04 -15.67
C PRO A 66 3.87 -0.27 -17.07
N THR A 67 5.19 -0.15 -17.21
CA THR A 67 5.93 -0.34 -18.48
C THR A 67 6.16 -1.81 -18.84
N ARG A 68 5.75 -2.74 -17.96
CA ARG A 68 5.92 -4.19 -18.14
C ARG A 68 4.59 -4.91 -17.90
N THR A 69 4.38 -6.01 -18.58
CA THR A 69 3.30 -6.95 -18.26
C THR A 69 3.76 -7.84 -17.11
N TRP A 70 2.93 -7.96 -16.10
CA TRP A 70 3.20 -8.75 -14.90
C TRP A 70 2.31 -9.98 -14.85
N PHE A 71 2.86 -11.07 -14.32
CA PHE A 71 2.11 -12.22 -13.87
C PHE A 71 2.30 -12.33 -12.37
N VAL A 72 1.21 -12.13 -11.63
CA VAL A 72 1.20 -12.19 -10.16
C VAL A 72 0.50 -13.47 -9.76
N PHE A 73 1.03 -14.14 -8.73
CA PHE A 73 0.45 -15.37 -8.20
C PHE A 73 0.84 -15.58 -6.74
N ASP A 74 -0.01 -16.31 -6.00
CA ASP A 74 0.33 -16.82 -4.68
C ASP A 74 1.07 -18.16 -4.82
N GLY A 75 2.16 -18.32 -4.08
CA GLY A 75 2.95 -19.56 -4.09
C GLY A 75 3.93 -19.66 -2.94
N TYR A 76 4.61 -20.79 -2.85
CA TYR A 76 5.70 -21.05 -1.93
C TYR A 76 6.91 -21.61 -2.68
N VAL A 77 8.11 -21.39 -2.14
CA VAL A 77 9.32 -22.03 -2.66
C VAL A 77 9.24 -23.52 -2.32
N SER A 78 9.09 -24.37 -3.34
CA SER A 78 8.97 -25.81 -3.17
C SER A 78 10.32 -26.48 -2.97
N ASP A 79 11.38 -25.91 -3.54
CA ASP A 79 12.75 -26.36 -3.34
C ASP A 79 13.72 -25.19 -3.51
N PHE A 80 14.70 -25.14 -2.60
CA PHE A 80 15.83 -24.24 -2.66
C PHE A 80 17.07 -25.00 -2.17
N PRO A 81 18.08 -25.23 -3.02
CA PRO A 81 19.27 -25.92 -2.56
C PRO A 81 20.05 -25.00 -1.61
N PHE A 82 20.19 -25.46 -0.39
CA PHE A 82 20.83 -24.73 0.71
C PHE A 82 22.35 -24.97 0.77
N ASP A 83 22.87 -25.92 0.00
CA ASP A 83 24.30 -26.18 -0.11
C ASP A 83 24.89 -25.45 -1.32
N PHE A 84 25.95 -24.71 -1.08
CA PHE A 84 26.73 -24.03 -2.11
C PHE A 84 28.21 -24.18 -1.82
N ALA A 85 29.00 -24.41 -2.87
CA ALA A 85 30.45 -24.47 -2.75
C ALA A 85 30.99 -23.11 -2.26
N ALA A 86 31.91 -23.14 -1.29
CA ALA A 86 32.58 -21.95 -0.78
C ALA A 86 33.21 -21.15 -1.94
N ASN A 87 33.10 -19.83 -1.88
CA ASN A 87 33.67 -18.90 -2.85
C ASN A 87 33.16 -19.06 -4.30
N THR A 88 31.95 -19.61 -4.51
CA THR A 88 31.30 -19.66 -5.83
C THR A 88 30.08 -18.75 -5.89
N VAL A 89 29.81 -18.16 -7.06
CA VAL A 89 28.53 -17.50 -7.31
C VAL A 89 27.45 -18.58 -7.33
N VAL A 90 26.53 -18.51 -6.39
CA VAL A 90 25.40 -19.45 -6.32
C VAL A 90 24.47 -19.19 -7.50
N THR A 91 24.57 -20.03 -8.53
CA THR A 91 23.59 -20.09 -9.62
C THR A 91 22.71 -21.30 -9.36
N THR A 92 21.50 -21.06 -8.87
CA THR A 92 20.54 -22.13 -8.57
C THR A 92 19.20 -21.89 -9.25
N ALA A 93 18.54 -22.99 -9.63
CA ALA A 93 17.12 -22.98 -9.94
C ALA A 93 16.34 -23.15 -8.63
N ALA A 94 15.73 -22.07 -8.15
CA ALA A 94 14.69 -22.18 -7.12
C ALA A 94 13.38 -22.60 -7.79
N THR A 95 12.67 -23.57 -7.21
CA THR A 95 11.34 -23.95 -7.71
C THR A 95 10.28 -23.29 -6.85
N ILE A 96 9.26 -22.70 -7.49
CA ILE A 96 8.13 -22.10 -6.81
C ILE A 96 6.87 -22.86 -7.22
N GLN A 97 6.15 -23.39 -6.24
CA GLN A 97 4.85 -24.01 -6.45
C GLN A 97 3.76 -22.99 -6.18
N ARG A 98 2.87 -22.80 -7.17
CA ARG A 98 1.70 -21.94 -7.03
C ARG A 98 0.69 -22.60 -6.08
N SER A 99 0.18 -21.83 -5.12
CA SER A 99 -0.76 -22.31 -4.09
C SER A 99 -2.08 -21.55 -4.06
N GLY A 100 -2.23 -20.49 -4.86
CA GLY A 100 -3.45 -19.67 -4.87
C GLY A 100 -3.72 -18.95 -6.18
N GLY A 101 -4.28 -17.74 -6.07
CA GLY A 101 -4.76 -16.96 -7.20
C GLY A 101 -3.65 -16.63 -8.19
N SER A 102 -4.05 -16.22 -9.39
CA SER A 102 -3.12 -15.57 -10.32
C SER A 102 -3.82 -14.59 -11.22
N ALA A 103 -3.12 -13.51 -11.55
CA ALA A 103 -3.59 -12.49 -12.46
C ALA A 103 -2.50 -12.08 -13.44
N TRP A 104 -2.93 -11.80 -14.66
CA TRP A 104 -2.13 -11.09 -15.65
C TRP A 104 -2.46 -9.60 -15.58
N ILE A 105 -1.46 -8.77 -15.32
CA ILE A 105 -1.58 -7.31 -15.33
C ILE A 105 -0.84 -6.83 -16.58
N ARG A 106 -1.59 -6.38 -17.58
CA ARG A 106 -1.00 -5.88 -18.83
C ARG A 106 -0.29 -4.56 -18.56
N LYS A 107 0.82 -4.34 -19.28
CA LYS A 107 1.40 -3.00 -19.36
C LYS A 107 0.35 -2.00 -19.84
N THR A 108 0.39 -0.80 -19.28
CA THR A 108 -0.55 0.29 -19.59
C THR A 108 0.14 1.50 -20.22
N THR A 109 1.47 1.44 -20.35
CA THR A 109 2.32 2.41 -21.04
C THR A 109 3.41 1.71 -21.85
#